data_AF-A0A7V4I9Y8-F1
#
_entry.id   AF-A0A7V4I9Y8-F1
#
_cell.length_a   1.000
_cell.length_b   1.000
_cell.length_c   1.000
_cell.angle_alpha   90.00
_cell.angle_beta   90.00
_cell.angle_gamma   90.00
#
_symmetry.space_group_name_H-M   'P 1'
#
loop_
_entity.id
_entity.type
_entity.pdbx_description
1 polymer ?
#
loop_
_entity_poly.entity_id
_entity_poly.type
_entity_poly.pdbx_seq_one_letter_code
_entity_poly.pdbx_strand_id
1 'polypeptide(L)'
;MENRNMKIILGGCAAFAVILLIGLLIALGAVKKTNNKLNEEQLRYEKLLAEKTQADADIAKLKSDLEALNTKLSENQKLLEETNSRLASAEKRARALAGESAALKACRTEMDELKKAKSDLESVNENLKSEIEKLTAKSNDLQKNIALLEEEKKQLAAKLDELMLFDSDNMMVTAVRGKTTEKPVIVARRAKKLNISFDVPKSLTEEISFRIKTPSGQTLTADNSDIRWSISFNASDLTASLSPFTGEFEESRQVNLTYTPGEKLAPGIYGIELICKGKTIGHCRIRLR
;
A
#
# COMPACT_ATOMS: atom_id res chain seq x y z
N MET A 1 -76.02 24.36 -168.75
CA MET A 1 -74.71 24.17 -168.07
C MET A 1 -74.85 24.67 -166.64
N GLU A 2 -75.26 23.81 -165.71
CA GLU A 2 -75.53 24.21 -164.32
C GLU A 2 -75.40 22.98 -163.40
N ASN A 3 -74.19 22.44 -163.22
CA ASN A 3 -73.98 21.33 -162.25
C ASN A 3 -72.52 21.10 -161.77
N ARG A 4 -71.61 22.07 -161.94
CA ARG A 4 -70.21 21.93 -161.48
C ARG A 4 -69.87 22.69 -160.19
N ASN A 5 -70.66 23.70 -159.81
CA ASN A 5 -70.28 24.61 -158.72
C ASN A 5 -70.69 24.11 -157.32
N MET A 6 -71.62 23.16 -157.20
CA MET A 6 -72.08 22.67 -155.90
C MET A 6 -71.10 21.70 -155.21
N LYS A 7 -70.23 21.01 -155.97
CA LYS A 7 -69.28 20.02 -155.39
C LYS A 7 -68.04 20.65 -154.75
N ILE A 8 -67.65 21.86 -155.15
CA ILE A 8 -66.44 22.53 -154.65
C ILE A 8 -66.70 23.17 -153.27
N ILE A 9 -67.90 23.71 -153.04
CA ILE A 9 -68.27 24.33 -151.77
C ILE A 9 -68.40 23.28 -150.65
N LEU A 10 -68.94 22.09 -150.95
CA LEU A 10 -69.08 21.02 -149.97
C LEU A 10 -67.73 20.38 -149.59
N GLY A 11 -66.78 20.26 -150.53
CA GLY A 11 -65.44 19.75 -150.28
C GLY A 11 -64.58 20.70 -149.43
N GLY A 12 -64.73 22.02 -149.61
CA GLY A 12 -64.03 23.04 -148.82
C GLY A 12 -64.47 23.05 -147.34
N CYS A 13 -65.78 22.94 -147.08
CA CYS A 13 -66.30 22.86 -145.71
C CYS A 13 -65.88 21.57 -144.99
N ALA A 14 -65.82 20.44 -145.69
CA ALA A 14 -65.36 19.17 -145.13
C ALA A 14 -63.88 19.20 -144.74
N ALA A 15 -63.01 19.77 -145.59
CA ALA A 15 -61.59 19.91 -145.30
C ALA A 15 -61.32 20.84 -144.10
N PHE A 16 -62.07 21.95 -144.01
CA PHE A 16 -61.96 22.88 -142.88
C PHE A 16 -62.41 22.23 -141.56
N ALA A 17 -63.49 21.44 -141.58
CA ALA A 17 -63.97 20.70 -140.42
C ALA A 17 -62.94 19.68 -139.92
N VAL A 18 -62.23 18.99 -140.82
CA VAL A 18 -61.19 18.02 -140.46
C VAL A 18 -59.97 18.70 -139.83
N ILE A 19 -59.52 19.84 -140.37
CA ILE A 19 -58.39 20.60 -139.79
C ILE A 19 -58.76 21.13 -138.40
N LEU A 20 -59.99 21.60 -138.22
CA LEU A 20 -60.51 22.05 -136.92
C LEU A 20 -60.56 20.89 -135.91
N LEU A 21 -60.97 19.70 -136.35
CA LEU A 21 -60.97 18.48 -135.54
C LEU A 21 -59.56 18.04 -135.13
N ILE A 22 -58.58 18.13 -136.04
CA ILE A 22 -57.18 17.84 -135.76
C ILE A 22 -56.60 18.87 -134.78
N GLY A 23 -56.90 20.17 -134.97
CA GLY A 23 -56.53 21.22 -134.03
C GLY A 23 -57.12 20.99 -132.63
N LEU A 24 -58.37 20.54 -132.56
CA LEU A 24 -59.05 20.20 -131.30
C LEU A 24 -58.43 18.96 -130.64
N LEU A 25 -58.06 17.94 -131.41
CA LEU A 25 -57.37 16.75 -130.91
C LEU A 25 -55.97 17.06 -130.37
N ILE A 26 -55.22 17.95 -131.04
CA ILE A 26 -53.90 18.42 -130.57
C ILE A 26 -54.07 19.25 -129.29
N ALA A 27 -55.06 20.13 -129.24
CA ALA A 27 -55.37 20.92 -128.04
C ALA A 27 -55.79 20.02 -126.86
N LEU A 28 -56.65 19.03 -127.09
CA LEU A 28 -57.04 18.03 -126.08
C LEU A 28 -55.85 17.18 -125.61
N GLY A 29 -54.95 16.80 -126.52
CA GLY A 29 -53.72 16.08 -126.19
C GLY A 29 -52.74 16.92 -125.36
N ALA A 30 -52.59 18.21 -125.70
CA ALA A 30 -51.80 19.17 -124.92
C ALA A 30 -52.40 19.40 -123.53
N VAL A 31 -53.72 19.59 -123.44
CA VAL A 31 -54.47 19.74 -122.18
C VAL A 31 -54.36 18.47 -121.31
N LYS A 32 -54.44 17.28 -121.91
CA LYS A 32 -54.24 16.00 -121.18
C LYS A 32 -52.80 15.86 -120.68
N LYS A 33 -51.80 16.27 -121.45
CA LYS A 33 -50.39 16.24 -121.05
C LYS A 33 -50.07 17.27 -119.95
N THR A 34 -50.64 18.47 -120.02
CA THR A 34 -50.52 19.48 -118.96
C THR A 34 -51.27 19.03 -117.69
N ASN A 35 -52.46 18.43 -117.82
CA ASN A 35 -53.19 17.87 -116.67
C ASN A 35 -52.45 16.71 -116.01
N ASN A 36 -51.80 15.84 -116.79
CA ASN A 36 -50.99 14.75 -116.22
C ASN A 36 -49.75 15.27 -115.48
N LYS A 37 -49.06 16.29 -116.01
CA LYS A 37 -47.94 16.94 -115.32
C LYS A 37 -48.40 17.69 -114.07
N LEU A 38 -49.54 18.37 -114.13
CA LEU A 38 -50.15 19.06 -112.99
C LEU A 38 -50.52 18.06 -111.88
N ASN A 39 -51.09 16.90 -112.25
CA ASN A 39 -51.39 15.82 -111.30
C ASN A 39 -50.12 15.20 -110.71
N GLU A 40 -49.06 14.99 -111.50
CA GLU A 40 -47.77 14.51 -110.98
C GLU A 40 -47.13 15.52 -110.03
N GLU A 41 -47.20 16.81 -110.32
CA GLU A 41 -46.73 17.88 -109.44
C GLU A 41 -47.57 17.98 -108.17
N GLN A 42 -48.90 17.90 -108.27
CA GLN A 42 -49.79 17.87 -107.10
C GLN A 42 -49.48 16.67 -106.21
N LEU A 43 -49.28 15.49 -106.79
CA LEU A 43 -48.96 14.26 -106.03
C LEU A 43 -47.57 14.31 -105.41
N ARG A 44 -46.61 15.01 -106.04
CA ARG A 44 -45.32 15.33 -105.41
C ARG A 44 -45.48 16.33 -104.28
N TYR A 45 -46.28 17.39 -104.46
CA TYR A 45 -46.57 18.37 -103.40
C TYR A 45 -47.26 17.70 -102.21
N GLU A 46 -48.25 16.84 -102.44
CA GLU A 46 -48.91 16.08 -101.38
C GLU A 46 -47.96 15.14 -100.65
N LYS A 47 -47.07 14.44 -101.37
CA LYS A 47 -46.02 13.61 -100.75
C LYS A 47 -45.04 14.44 -99.92
N LEU A 48 -44.59 15.58 -100.45
CA LEU A 48 -43.67 16.47 -99.75
C LEU A 48 -44.33 17.09 -98.51
N LEU A 49 -45.63 17.39 -98.61
CA LEU A 49 -46.42 17.91 -97.50
C LEU A 49 -46.66 16.82 -96.45
N ALA A 50 -46.90 15.57 -96.86
CA ALA A 50 -46.98 14.41 -95.98
C ALA A 50 -45.64 14.15 -95.26
N GLU A 51 -44.52 14.14 -95.98
CA GLU A 51 -43.17 14.02 -95.41
C GLU A 51 -42.86 15.17 -94.45
N LYS A 52 -43.25 16.40 -94.78
CA LYS A 52 -43.13 17.55 -93.88
C LYS A 52 -43.96 17.36 -92.62
N THR A 53 -45.22 16.96 -92.74
CA THR A 53 -46.08 16.71 -91.56
C THR A 53 -45.55 15.58 -90.68
N GLN A 54 -44.97 14.55 -91.29
CA GLN A 54 -44.33 13.45 -90.57
C GLN A 54 -43.07 13.92 -89.85
N ALA A 55 -42.22 14.70 -90.51
CA ALA A 55 -41.03 15.30 -89.91
C ALA A 55 -41.39 16.27 -88.76
N ASP A 56 -42.44 17.08 -88.92
CA ASP A 56 -42.95 17.96 -87.86
C ASP A 56 -43.45 17.16 -86.65
N ALA A 57 -44.12 16.01 -86.89
CA ALA A 57 -44.56 15.10 -85.82
C ALA A 57 -43.38 14.44 -85.10
N ASP A 58 -42.35 14.00 -85.83
CA ASP A 58 -41.14 13.40 -85.26
C ASP A 58 -40.32 14.44 -84.47
N ILE A 59 -40.23 15.69 -84.95
CA ILE A 59 -39.62 16.81 -84.22
C ILE A 59 -40.39 17.11 -82.93
N ALA A 60 -41.73 17.12 -82.97
CA ALA A 60 -42.56 17.32 -81.79
C ALA A 60 -42.33 16.20 -80.76
N LYS A 61 -42.23 14.95 -81.22
CA LYS A 61 -41.95 13.80 -80.37
C LYS A 61 -40.55 13.87 -79.74
N LEU A 62 -39.52 14.16 -80.54
CA LEU A 62 -38.15 14.33 -80.05
C LEU A 62 -38.01 15.47 -79.05
N LYS A 63 -38.75 16.58 -79.24
CA LYS A 63 -38.82 17.67 -78.25
C LYS A 63 -39.43 17.20 -76.94
N SER A 64 -40.54 16.47 -76.99
CA SER A 64 -41.19 15.90 -75.80
C SER A 64 -40.27 14.92 -75.07
N ASP A 65 -39.58 14.05 -75.80
CA ASP A 65 -38.61 13.11 -75.23
C ASP A 65 -37.41 13.85 -74.60
N LEU A 66 -36.95 14.94 -75.21
CA LEU A 66 -35.89 15.80 -74.65
C LEU A 66 -36.32 16.46 -73.34
N GLU A 67 -37.55 16.96 -73.26
CA GLU A 67 -38.10 17.53 -72.03
C GLU A 67 -38.25 16.46 -70.93
N ALA A 68 -38.72 15.26 -71.29
CA ALA A 68 -38.81 14.11 -70.38
C ALA A 68 -37.43 13.63 -69.90
N LEU A 69 -36.39 13.70 -70.74
CA LEU A 69 -35.02 13.38 -70.36
C LEU A 69 -34.42 14.47 -69.47
N ASN A 70 -34.66 15.74 -69.76
CA ASN A 70 -34.18 16.86 -68.93
C ASN A 70 -34.80 16.85 -67.52
N THR A 71 -36.10 16.54 -67.42
CA THR A 71 -36.78 16.38 -66.12
C THR A 71 -36.16 15.24 -65.32
N LYS A 72 -35.98 14.06 -65.92
CA LYS A 72 -35.28 12.92 -65.30
C LYS A 72 -33.84 13.24 -64.91
N LEU A 73 -33.11 14.00 -65.74
CA LEU A 73 -31.75 14.44 -65.43
C LEU A 73 -31.73 15.31 -64.17
N SER A 74 -32.64 16.27 -64.06
CA SER A 74 -32.76 17.13 -62.89
C SER A 74 -33.14 16.36 -61.62
N GLU A 75 -34.07 15.40 -61.72
CA GLU A 75 -34.45 14.53 -60.62
C GLU A 75 -33.26 13.65 -60.16
N ASN A 76 -32.54 13.05 -61.11
CA ASN A 76 -31.35 12.26 -60.80
C ASN A 76 -30.24 13.11 -60.17
N GLN A 77 -30.04 14.36 -60.62
CA GLN A 77 -29.09 15.28 -60.00
C GLN A 77 -29.45 15.56 -58.54
N LYS A 78 -30.73 15.86 -58.25
CA LYS A 78 -31.20 16.06 -56.87
C LYS A 78 -31.01 14.82 -56.01
N LEU A 79 -31.35 13.64 -56.55
CA LEU A 79 -31.19 12.37 -55.84
C LEU A 79 -29.71 12.08 -55.55
N LEU A 80 -28.82 12.37 -56.50
CA LEU A 80 -27.37 12.21 -56.34
C LEU A 80 -26.82 13.16 -55.27
N GLU A 81 -27.34 14.39 -55.21
CA GLU A 81 -26.95 15.38 -54.20
C GLU A 81 -27.45 15.01 -52.80
N GLU A 82 -28.70 14.54 -52.67
CA GLU A 82 -29.23 14.01 -51.40
C GLU A 82 -28.48 12.77 -50.92
N THR A 83 -28.18 11.83 -51.82
CA THR A 83 -27.46 10.59 -51.47
C THR A 83 -26.02 10.90 -51.05
N ASN A 84 -25.33 11.82 -51.72
CA ASN A 84 -24.00 12.29 -51.31
C ASN A 84 -24.05 12.97 -49.93
N SER A 85 -25.05 13.81 -49.67
CA SER A 85 -25.23 14.43 -48.35
C SER A 85 -25.48 13.40 -47.25
N ARG A 86 -26.34 12.41 -47.51
CA ARG A 86 -26.60 11.30 -46.59
C ARG A 86 -25.34 10.46 -46.35
N LEU A 87 -24.58 10.14 -47.39
CA LEU A 87 -23.32 9.40 -47.28
C LEU A 87 -22.31 10.15 -46.42
N ALA A 88 -22.10 11.44 -46.67
CA ALA A 88 -21.21 12.28 -45.87
C ALA A 88 -21.65 12.33 -44.39
N SER A 89 -22.96 12.39 -44.12
CA SER A 89 -23.49 12.35 -42.75
C SER A 89 -23.28 10.99 -42.07
N ALA A 90 -23.45 9.89 -42.81
CA ALA A 90 -23.25 8.53 -42.34
C ALA A 90 -21.78 8.27 -42.03
N GLU A 91 -20.86 8.71 -42.90
CA GLU A 91 -19.42 8.62 -42.67
C GLU A 91 -18.99 9.40 -41.43
N LYS A 92 -19.51 10.61 -41.21
CA LYS A 92 -19.26 11.38 -39.99
C LYS A 92 -19.71 10.63 -38.73
N ARG A 93 -20.92 10.05 -38.76
CA ARG A 93 -21.43 9.23 -37.64
C ARG A 93 -20.60 7.98 -37.41
N ALA A 94 -20.19 7.28 -38.47
CA ALA A 94 -19.35 6.09 -38.38
C ALA A 94 -17.99 6.42 -37.75
N ARG A 95 -17.37 7.55 -38.13
CA ARG A 95 -16.12 8.03 -37.50
C ARG A 95 -16.31 8.40 -36.03
N ALA A 96 -17.41 9.07 -35.68
CA ALA A 96 -17.73 9.40 -34.29
C ALA A 96 -17.92 8.15 -33.42
N LEU A 97 -18.70 7.17 -33.90
CA LEU A 97 -18.91 5.89 -33.23
C LEU A 97 -17.62 5.07 -33.08
N ALA A 98 -16.74 5.10 -34.08
CA ALA A 98 -15.43 4.47 -33.98
C ALA A 98 -14.57 5.12 -32.88
N GLY A 99 -14.61 6.45 -32.77
CA GLY A 99 -13.94 7.20 -31.70
C GLY A 99 -14.49 6.86 -30.31
N GLU A 100 -15.82 6.86 -30.15
CA GLU A 100 -16.47 6.47 -28.89
C GLU A 100 -16.15 5.02 -28.50
N SER A 101 -16.15 4.08 -29.47
CA SER A 101 -15.78 2.69 -29.20
C SER A 101 -14.33 2.56 -28.73
N ALA A 102 -13.41 3.36 -29.27
CA ALA A 102 -12.02 3.37 -28.82
C ALA A 102 -11.89 3.92 -27.40
N ALA A 103 -12.58 5.03 -27.09
CA ALA A 103 -12.62 5.61 -25.75
C ALA A 103 -13.24 4.64 -24.72
N LEU A 104 -14.29 3.92 -25.10
CA LEU A 104 -14.96 2.94 -24.24
C LEU A 104 -14.07 1.72 -23.95
N LYS A 105 -13.24 1.31 -24.93
CA LYS A 105 -12.20 0.29 -24.69
C LYS A 105 -11.13 0.78 -23.71
N ALA A 106 -10.66 2.01 -23.86
CA ALA A 106 -9.68 2.60 -22.93
C ALA A 106 -10.23 2.71 -21.50
N CYS A 107 -11.49 3.14 -21.35
CA CYS A 107 -12.14 3.20 -20.04
C CYS A 107 -12.31 1.80 -19.41
N ARG A 108 -12.60 0.77 -20.21
CA ARG A 108 -12.64 -0.62 -19.71
C ARG A 108 -11.28 -1.10 -19.22
N THR A 109 -10.21 -0.81 -19.95
CA THR A 109 -8.85 -1.18 -19.51
C THR A 109 -8.47 -0.49 -18.21
N GLU A 110 -8.77 0.81 -18.07
CA GLU A 110 -8.57 1.54 -16.80
C GLU A 110 -9.39 0.94 -15.66
N MET A 111 -10.64 0.55 -15.91
CA MET A 111 -11.49 -0.07 -14.88
C MET A 111 -10.93 -1.42 -14.41
N ASP A 112 -10.37 -2.22 -15.31
CA ASP A 112 -9.75 -3.50 -14.98
C ASP A 112 -8.44 -3.30 -14.20
N GLU A 113 -7.66 -2.28 -14.54
CA GLU A 113 -6.46 -1.88 -13.78
C GLU A 113 -6.83 -1.40 -12.37
N LEU A 114 -7.85 -0.56 -12.24
CA LEU A 114 -8.36 -0.09 -10.95
C LEU A 114 -8.87 -1.24 -10.08
N LYS A 115 -9.54 -2.24 -10.67
CA LYS A 115 -9.96 -3.44 -9.94
C LYS A 115 -8.77 -4.25 -9.43
N LYS A 116 -7.72 -4.41 -10.23
CA LYS A 116 -6.48 -5.07 -9.79
C LYS A 116 -5.83 -4.31 -8.65
N ALA A 117 -5.62 -3.01 -8.82
CA ALA A 117 -5.03 -2.15 -7.79
C ALA A 117 -5.83 -2.19 -6.47
N LYS A 118 -7.17 -2.22 -6.56
CA LYS A 118 -8.03 -2.38 -5.39
C LYS A 118 -7.82 -3.73 -4.70
N SER A 119 -7.78 -4.83 -5.45
CA SER A 119 -7.53 -6.17 -4.91
C SER A 119 -6.16 -6.26 -4.24
N ASP A 120 -5.13 -5.66 -4.83
CA ASP A 120 -3.78 -5.62 -4.28
C ASP A 120 -3.75 -4.82 -2.96
N LEU A 121 -4.42 -3.67 -2.93
CA LEU A 121 -4.56 -2.85 -1.72
C LEU A 121 -5.31 -3.58 -0.60
N GLU A 122 -6.38 -4.31 -0.93
CA GLU A 122 -7.12 -5.13 0.04
C GLU A 122 -6.21 -6.21 0.65
N SER A 123 -5.45 -6.93 -0.18
CA SER A 123 -4.48 -7.94 0.27
C SER A 123 -3.37 -7.34 1.16
N VAL A 124 -2.81 -6.19 0.76
CA VAL A 124 -1.80 -5.49 1.58
C VAL A 124 -2.40 -5.06 2.92
N ASN A 125 -3.63 -4.57 2.95
CA ASN A 125 -4.29 -4.13 4.16
C ASN A 125 -4.56 -5.31 5.13
N GLU A 126 -4.98 -6.47 4.61
CA GLU A 126 -5.13 -7.69 5.40
C GLU A 126 -3.80 -8.17 6.00
N ASN A 127 -2.72 -8.16 5.19
CA ASN A 127 -1.39 -8.50 5.67
C ASN A 127 -0.90 -7.55 6.77
N LEU A 128 -1.08 -6.25 6.57
CA LEU A 128 -0.70 -5.23 7.56
C LEU A 128 -1.49 -5.38 8.87
N LYS A 129 -2.79 -5.68 8.80
CA LYS A 129 -3.60 -5.97 10.01
C LYS A 129 -3.05 -7.17 10.76
N SER A 130 -2.75 -8.27 10.06
CA SER A 130 -2.17 -9.47 10.68
C SER A 130 -0.81 -9.18 11.32
N GLU A 131 0.02 -8.36 10.68
CA GLU A 131 1.33 -7.99 11.21
C GLU A 131 1.22 -7.08 12.44
N ILE A 132 0.29 -6.13 12.44
CA ILE A 132 -0.01 -5.31 13.61
C ILE A 132 -0.44 -6.19 14.78
N GLU A 133 -1.38 -7.12 14.59
CA GLU A 133 -1.84 -8.02 15.65
C GLU A 133 -0.68 -8.85 16.23
N LYS A 134 0.20 -9.39 15.38
CA LYS A 134 1.40 -10.14 15.80
C LYS A 134 2.37 -9.26 16.60
N LEU A 135 2.65 -8.05 16.12
CA LEU A 135 3.55 -7.12 16.79
C LEU A 135 2.99 -6.64 18.12
N THR A 136 1.68 -6.38 18.20
CA THR A 136 1.01 -6.03 19.46
C THR A 136 1.06 -7.17 20.46
N ALA A 137 0.81 -8.41 20.04
CA ALA A 137 0.93 -9.59 20.91
C ALA A 137 2.36 -9.73 21.46
N LYS A 138 3.37 -9.63 20.58
CA LYS A 138 4.78 -9.71 20.96
C LYS A 138 5.19 -8.58 21.91
N SER A 139 4.69 -7.36 21.69
CA SER A 139 4.92 -6.22 22.58
C SER A 139 4.37 -6.48 23.98
N ASN A 140 3.15 -7.00 24.06
CA ASN A 140 2.51 -7.32 25.35
C ASN A 140 3.29 -8.42 26.10
N ASP A 141 3.77 -9.44 25.41
CA ASP A 141 4.56 -10.51 26.03
C ASP A 141 5.93 -10.01 26.50
N LEU A 142 6.60 -9.17 25.72
CA LEU A 142 7.84 -8.52 26.14
C LEU A 142 7.62 -7.65 27.38
N GLN A 143 6.52 -6.90 27.44
CA GLN A 143 6.20 -6.06 28.60
C GLN A 143 5.94 -6.88 29.87
N LYS A 144 5.26 -8.03 29.75
CA LYS A 144 5.10 -8.98 30.87
C LYS A 144 6.45 -9.55 31.31
N ASN A 145 7.31 -9.93 30.38
CA ASN A 145 8.64 -10.45 30.70
C ASN A 145 9.52 -9.41 31.41
N ILE A 146 9.44 -8.14 30.98
CA ILE A 146 10.14 -7.04 31.68
C ILE A 146 9.65 -6.93 33.11
N ALA A 147 8.33 -6.94 33.35
CA ALA A 147 7.79 -6.86 34.70
C ALA A 147 8.23 -8.05 35.58
N LEU A 148 8.28 -9.26 35.02
CA LEU A 148 8.78 -10.45 35.72
C LEU A 148 10.27 -10.32 36.06
N LEU A 149 11.10 -9.90 35.10
CA LEU A 149 12.54 -9.73 35.32
C LEU A 149 12.85 -8.62 36.32
N GLU A 150 12.06 -7.53 36.34
CA GLU A 150 12.18 -6.48 37.34
C GLU A 150 11.86 -6.98 38.74
N GLU A 151 10.84 -7.83 38.88
CA GLU A 151 10.48 -8.46 40.14
C GLU A 151 11.55 -9.45 40.61
N GLU A 152 12.04 -10.32 39.71
CA GLU A 152 13.17 -11.23 40.01
C GLU A 152 14.43 -10.46 40.42
N LYS A 153 14.73 -9.34 39.75
CA LYS A 153 15.86 -8.47 40.10
C LYS A 153 15.69 -7.88 41.50
N LYS A 154 14.50 -7.39 41.86
CA LYS A 154 14.23 -6.88 43.22
C LYS A 154 14.39 -7.96 44.27
N GLN A 155 13.87 -9.15 44.01
CA GLN A 155 14.00 -10.29 44.92
C GLN A 155 15.47 -10.72 45.09
N LEU A 156 16.24 -10.74 44.00
CA LEU A 156 17.65 -11.09 44.04
C LEU A 156 18.47 -10.02 44.76
N ALA A 157 18.19 -8.74 44.53
CA ALA A 157 18.82 -7.63 45.26
C ALA A 157 18.54 -7.72 46.76
N ALA A 158 17.28 -7.96 47.16
CA ALA A 158 16.94 -8.13 48.57
C ALA A 158 17.64 -9.35 49.22
N LYS A 159 17.76 -10.46 48.49
CA LYS A 159 18.53 -11.64 48.95
C LYS A 159 20.02 -11.33 49.08
N LEU A 160 20.59 -10.57 48.13
CA LEU A 160 21.99 -10.17 48.18
C LEU A 160 22.24 -9.26 49.39
N ASP A 161 21.40 -8.25 49.61
CA ASP A 161 21.46 -7.37 50.79
C ASP A 161 21.38 -8.17 52.10
N GLU A 162 20.53 -9.21 52.14
CA GLU A 162 20.45 -10.10 53.29
C GLU A 162 21.72 -10.94 53.49
N LEU A 163 22.30 -11.48 52.43
CA LEU A 163 23.55 -12.25 52.50
C LEU A 163 24.73 -11.39 52.95
N MET A 164 24.82 -10.15 52.46
CA MET A 164 25.88 -9.21 52.85
C MET A 164 25.87 -8.88 54.35
N LEU A 165 24.72 -9.00 55.03
CA LEU A 165 24.65 -8.82 56.49
C LEU A 165 25.35 -9.94 57.28
N PHE A 166 25.48 -11.15 56.73
CA PHE A 166 26.02 -12.31 57.44
C PHE A 166 27.52 -12.54 57.24
N ASP A 167 28.21 -11.61 56.58
CA ASP A 167 29.63 -11.75 56.22
C ASP A 167 30.59 -11.37 57.37
N SER A 168 30.36 -11.86 58.59
CA SER A 168 31.35 -11.73 59.67
C SER A 168 32.25 -12.96 59.72
N ASP A 169 33.57 -12.75 59.70
CA ASP A 169 34.58 -13.82 59.67
C ASP A 169 35.54 -13.70 60.87
N ASN A 170 36.41 -14.70 61.03
CA ASN A 170 37.54 -14.73 61.97
C ASN A 170 37.18 -14.37 63.41
N MET A 171 36.15 -15.05 63.92
CA MET A 171 35.61 -14.80 65.24
C MET A 171 36.44 -15.50 66.32
N MET A 172 37.01 -14.74 67.24
CA MET A 172 37.86 -15.29 68.30
C MET A 172 37.44 -14.79 69.68
N VAL A 173 37.39 -15.68 70.66
CA VAL A 173 37.11 -15.37 72.07
C VAL A 173 38.18 -15.98 72.95
N THR A 174 38.85 -15.15 73.74
CA THR A 174 39.92 -15.57 74.65
C THR A 174 39.70 -15.00 76.04
N ALA A 175 39.70 -15.87 77.05
CA ALA A 175 39.71 -15.46 78.46
C ALA A 175 41.15 -15.28 78.94
N VAL A 176 41.48 -14.16 79.59
CA VAL A 176 42.87 -13.83 79.99
C VAL A 176 43.00 -13.43 81.46
N ARG A 177 44.21 -13.61 82.02
CA ARG A 177 44.52 -13.39 83.45
C ARG A 177 44.74 -11.92 83.85
N GLY A 178 45.04 -11.03 82.90
CA GLY A 178 45.05 -9.58 83.10
C GLY A 178 45.88 -9.02 84.27
N LYS A 179 47.10 -9.53 84.53
CA LYS A 179 48.00 -8.95 85.57
C LYS A 179 49.29 -8.32 85.02
N THR A 180 49.80 -8.76 83.87
CA THR A 180 51.06 -8.25 83.26
C THR A 180 51.29 -8.83 81.86
N THR A 181 50.77 -10.03 81.60
CA THR A 181 50.75 -10.69 80.27
C THR A 181 49.35 -11.19 79.97
N GLU A 182 48.89 -11.06 78.72
CA GLU A 182 47.59 -11.54 78.24
C GLU A 182 47.62 -13.06 77.98
N LYS A 183 47.95 -13.85 79.00
CA LYS A 183 47.98 -15.31 78.86
C LYS A 183 46.55 -15.87 78.83
N PRO A 184 46.19 -16.71 77.84
CA PRO A 184 44.89 -17.36 77.77
C PRO A 184 44.71 -18.33 78.92
N VAL A 185 43.51 -18.36 79.52
CA VAL A 185 43.18 -19.23 80.65
C VAL A 185 41.74 -19.74 80.53
N ILE A 186 41.56 -21.04 80.74
CA ILE A 186 40.24 -21.70 80.68
C ILE A 186 39.52 -21.67 82.04
N VAL A 187 40.27 -21.53 83.15
CA VAL A 187 39.72 -21.56 84.50
C VAL A 187 39.10 -20.21 84.87
N ALA A 188 37.81 -20.19 85.19
CA ALA A 188 37.00 -19.00 85.45
C ALA A 188 37.62 -18.15 86.58
N ARG A 189 37.99 -18.79 87.70
CA ARG A 189 38.62 -18.13 88.85
C ARG A 189 39.95 -17.42 88.53
N ARG A 190 40.61 -17.81 87.43
CA ARG A 190 41.90 -17.26 86.98
C ARG A 190 41.75 -16.27 85.82
N ALA A 191 40.62 -16.29 85.13
CA ALA A 191 40.28 -15.32 84.11
C ALA A 191 39.79 -14.03 84.77
N LYS A 192 40.25 -12.88 84.27
CA LYS A 192 39.85 -11.56 84.74
C LYS A 192 39.04 -10.78 83.70
N LYS A 193 39.30 -11.03 82.42
CA LYS A 193 38.60 -10.39 81.31
C LYS A 193 38.46 -11.36 80.14
N LEU A 194 37.46 -11.13 79.30
CA LEU A 194 37.27 -11.79 78.01
C LEU A 194 37.63 -10.80 76.91
N ASN A 195 38.54 -11.18 76.03
CA ASN A 195 38.83 -10.46 74.79
C ASN A 195 38.10 -11.20 73.65
N ILE A 196 37.34 -10.47 72.85
CA ILE A 196 36.58 -10.98 71.71
C ILE A 196 36.96 -10.15 70.49
N SER A 197 37.22 -10.79 69.36
CA SER A 197 37.47 -10.13 68.08
C SER A 197 36.56 -10.72 67.00
N PHE A 198 36.05 -9.86 66.13
CA PHE A 198 35.29 -10.21 64.92
C PHE A 198 35.86 -9.42 63.75
N ASP A 199 36.03 -10.05 62.60
CA ASP A 199 36.36 -9.33 61.36
C ASP A 199 35.05 -9.08 60.60
N VAL A 200 34.77 -7.82 60.33
CA VAL A 200 33.48 -7.34 59.81
C VAL A 200 33.72 -6.35 58.68
N PRO A 201 32.97 -6.43 57.56
CA PRO A 201 33.02 -5.46 56.48
C PRO A 201 32.76 -4.03 56.96
N LYS A 202 33.47 -3.05 56.39
CA LYS A 202 33.42 -1.62 56.74
C LYS A 202 32.00 -1.03 56.80
N SER A 203 31.13 -1.37 55.85
CA SER A 203 29.73 -0.95 55.72
C SER A 203 28.88 -1.38 56.91
N LEU A 204 29.22 -2.48 57.58
CA LEU A 204 28.49 -2.97 58.75
C LEU A 204 29.00 -2.35 60.05
N THR A 205 30.12 -1.61 60.04
CA THR A 205 30.76 -1.10 61.26
C THR A 205 30.07 0.08 61.94
N GLU A 206 29.18 0.79 61.25
CA GLU A 206 28.52 2.00 61.77
C GLU A 206 27.36 1.70 62.73
N GLU A 207 26.72 0.52 62.61
CA GLU A 207 25.53 0.16 63.38
C GLU A 207 25.70 -1.16 64.16
N ILE A 208 26.89 -1.37 64.73
CA ILE A 208 27.20 -2.56 65.52
C ILE A 208 26.76 -2.40 66.97
N SER A 209 26.15 -3.46 67.50
CA SER A 209 25.85 -3.66 68.91
C SER A 209 26.22 -5.09 69.33
N PHE A 210 26.32 -5.32 70.64
CA PHE A 210 26.74 -6.61 71.19
C PHE A 210 25.82 -7.05 72.30
N ARG A 211 25.72 -8.37 72.45
CA ARG A 211 25.05 -9.00 73.57
C ARG A 211 25.91 -10.12 74.15
N ILE A 212 26.18 -10.07 75.45
CA ILE A 212 26.86 -11.14 76.19
C ILE A 212 25.86 -11.80 77.12
N LYS A 213 25.61 -13.09 76.92
CA LYS A 213 24.84 -13.96 77.82
C LYS A 213 25.81 -14.65 78.77
N THR A 214 25.72 -14.34 80.04
CA THR A 214 26.51 -14.96 81.11
C THR A 214 25.96 -16.34 81.50
N PRO A 215 26.75 -17.20 82.16
CA PRO A 215 26.29 -18.50 82.63
C PRO A 215 25.12 -18.45 83.63
N SER A 216 24.96 -17.32 84.34
CA SER A 216 23.86 -17.07 85.27
C SER A 216 22.55 -16.65 84.57
N GLY A 217 22.56 -16.51 83.24
CA GLY A 217 21.41 -16.07 82.46
C GLY A 217 21.29 -14.55 82.33
N GLN A 218 22.18 -13.76 82.94
CA GLN A 218 22.20 -12.31 82.77
C GLN A 218 22.68 -11.95 81.37
N THR A 219 21.98 -11.00 80.74
CA THR A 219 22.30 -10.46 79.42
C THR A 219 22.89 -9.06 79.55
N LEU A 220 24.09 -8.86 79.02
CA LEU A 220 24.80 -7.59 79.02
C LEU A 220 24.76 -6.99 77.61
N THR A 221 24.44 -5.71 77.50
CA THR A 221 24.42 -4.93 76.25
C THR A 221 25.63 -4.00 76.16
N ALA A 222 25.87 -3.42 74.99
CA ALA A 222 27.02 -2.55 74.72
C ALA A 222 27.15 -1.35 75.69
N ASP A 223 26.06 -0.89 76.28
CA ASP A 223 26.04 0.25 77.22
C ASP A 223 26.53 -0.10 78.64
N ASN A 224 26.83 -1.38 78.90
CA ASN A 224 27.30 -1.81 80.21
C ASN A 224 28.74 -1.31 80.46
N SER A 225 28.99 -0.72 81.63
CA SER A 225 30.30 -0.19 82.03
C SER A 225 31.44 -1.23 82.05
N ASP A 226 31.10 -2.50 82.18
CA ASP A 226 32.05 -3.63 82.21
C ASP A 226 32.54 -4.00 80.80
N ILE A 227 31.95 -3.40 79.76
CA ILE A 227 32.25 -3.66 78.36
C ILE A 227 32.97 -2.45 77.77
N ARG A 228 34.12 -2.70 77.14
CA ARG A 228 34.82 -1.73 76.31
C ARG A 228 34.99 -2.31 74.93
N TRP A 229 34.71 -1.54 73.89
CA TRP A 229 34.89 -1.99 72.52
C TRP A 229 35.50 -0.90 71.65
N SER A 230 36.16 -1.32 70.58
CA SER A 230 36.81 -0.45 69.62
C SER A 230 36.87 -1.12 68.26
N ILE A 231 36.80 -0.35 67.20
CA ILE A 231 37.03 -0.82 65.83
C ILE A 231 38.47 -0.46 65.47
N SER A 232 39.24 -1.46 65.06
CA SER A 232 40.62 -1.31 64.60
C SER A 232 40.73 -1.68 63.12
N PHE A 233 41.61 -0.98 62.44
CA PHE A 233 41.99 -1.26 61.06
C PHE A 233 43.40 -1.85 61.05
N ASN A 234 43.54 -3.12 60.70
CA ASN A 234 44.84 -3.77 60.58
C ASN A 234 45.39 -3.54 59.16
N ALA A 235 46.08 -2.42 58.96
CA ALA A 235 46.73 -2.11 57.68
C ALA A 235 47.88 -3.09 57.33
N SER A 236 48.33 -3.90 58.28
CA SER A 236 49.45 -4.85 58.13
C SER A 236 49.10 -6.13 57.38
N ASP A 237 47.82 -6.46 57.24
CA ASP A 237 47.36 -7.68 56.55
C ASP A 237 47.06 -7.43 55.05
N LEU A 238 47.30 -6.22 54.55
CA LEU A 238 47.33 -5.88 53.13
C LEU A 238 48.58 -6.50 52.47
N THR A 239 48.68 -7.83 52.49
CA THR A 239 49.66 -8.55 51.66
C THR A 239 49.09 -8.64 50.25
N ALA A 240 49.78 -7.98 49.32
CA ALA A 240 49.36 -7.81 47.94
C ALA A 240 48.97 -9.13 47.26
N SER A 241 47.67 -9.32 47.01
CA SER A 241 47.20 -10.26 46.00
C SER A 241 46.84 -9.46 44.75
N LEU A 242 47.74 -9.48 43.77
CA LEU A 242 47.54 -8.95 42.41
C LEU A 242 46.58 -9.88 41.64
N SER A 243 45.37 -10.10 42.14
CA SER A 243 44.34 -10.73 41.33
C SER A 243 43.81 -9.67 40.34
N PRO A 244 43.65 -9.99 39.05
CA PRO A 244 43.09 -9.05 38.06
C PRO A 244 41.59 -8.80 38.25
N PHE A 245 41.01 -9.23 39.38
CA PHE A 245 39.62 -8.99 39.70
C PHE A 245 39.46 -7.55 40.17
N THR A 246 38.96 -6.68 39.30
CA THR A 246 38.57 -5.29 39.60
C THR A 246 37.19 -5.24 40.25
N GLY A 247 36.97 -6.05 41.28
CA GLY A 247 35.78 -5.95 42.13
C GLY A 247 35.98 -4.86 43.18
N GLU A 248 34.91 -4.16 43.55
CA GLU A 248 34.91 -3.35 44.77
C GLU A 248 34.99 -4.30 45.97
N PHE A 249 36.20 -4.55 46.47
CA PHE A 249 36.37 -5.34 47.69
C PHE A 249 36.17 -4.42 48.89
N GLU A 250 35.26 -4.81 49.75
CA GLU A 250 35.01 -4.09 50.98
C GLU A 250 36.15 -4.32 51.98
N GLU A 251 36.66 -3.24 52.58
CA GLU A 251 37.72 -3.34 53.58
C GLU A 251 37.18 -4.04 54.83
N SER A 252 37.78 -5.17 55.21
CA SER A 252 37.49 -5.82 56.50
C SER A 252 38.07 -5.00 57.66
N ARG A 253 37.27 -4.82 58.71
CA ARG A 253 37.64 -4.12 59.95
C ARG A 253 37.50 -5.06 61.14
N GLN A 254 38.45 -5.00 62.05
CA GLN A 254 38.43 -5.84 63.24
C GLN A 254 37.72 -5.12 64.39
N VAL A 255 36.64 -5.71 64.85
CA VAL A 255 35.83 -5.26 65.99
C VAL A 255 36.33 -5.96 67.24
N ASN A 256 37.00 -5.22 68.12
CA ASN A 256 37.58 -5.73 69.35
C ASN A 256 36.72 -5.34 70.56
N LEU A 257 36.30 -6.34 71.32
CA LEU A 257 35.42 -6.24 72.47
C LEU A 257 36.12 -6.84 73.70
N THR A 258 36.20 -6.08 74.78
CA THR A 258 36.77 -6.50 76.06
C THR A 258 35.72 -6.43 77.15
N TYR A 259 35.36 -7.58 77.72
CA TYR A 259 34.49 -7.67 78.88
C TYR A 259 35.31 -7.88 80.16
N THR A 260 35.26 -6.93 81.07
CA THR A 260 35.96 -6.93 82.36
C THR A 260 34.95 -6.75 83.49
N PRO A 261 34.39 -7.85 84.03
CA PRO A 261 33.44 -7.75 85.13
C PRO A 261 34.09 -7.18 86.40
N GLY A 262 33.30 -6.43 87.19
CA GLY A 262 33.71 -6.01 88.54
C GLY A 262 33.91 -7.18 89.51
N GLU A 263 33.19 -8.29 89.28
CA GLU A 263 33.30 -9.54 90.02
C GLU A 263 34.08 -10.62 89.26
N LYS A 264 34.45 -11.72 89.93
CA LYS A 264 35.16 -12.83 89.25
C LYS A 264 34.22 -13.52 88.26
N LEU A 265 34.75 -13.84 87.08
CA LEU A 265 34.04 -14.63 86.07
C LEU A 265 33.56 -15.97 86.68
N ALA A 266 32.27 -16.25 86.50
CA ALA A 266 31.64 -17.50 86.91
C ALA A 266 32.03 -18.65 85.96
N PRO A 267 32.15 -19.89 86.46
CA PRO A 267 32.29 -21.07 85.62
C PRO A 267 30.99 -21.30 84.82
N GLY A 268 31.13 -21.76 83.57
CA GLY A 268 30.01 -22.02 82.67
C GLY A 268 30.20 -21.46 81.27
N ILE A 269 29.11 -21.40 80.49
CA ILE A 269 29.13 -21.00 79.08
C ILE A 269 28.74 -19.53 78.96
N TYR A 270 29.60 -18.75 78.35
CA TYR A 270 29.30 -17.39 77.91
C TYR A 270 28.95 -17.44 76.42
N GLY A 271 27.82 -16.86 76.04
CA GLY A 271 27.44 -16.64 74.65
C GLY A 271 27.62 -15.18 74.30
N ILE A 272 28.26 -14.90 73.17
CA ILE A 272 28.49 -13.55 72.67
C ILE A 272 27.85 -13.46 71.28
N GLU A 273 26.97 -12.49 71.10
CA GLU A 273 26.26 -12.20 69.86
C GLU A 273 26.69 -10.81 69.37
N LEU A 274 27.13 -10.75 68.11
CA LEU A 274 27.38 -9.53 67.35
C LEU A 274 26.10 -9.20 66.56
N ILE A 275 25.59 -7.98 66.70
CA ILE A 275 24.30 -7.56 66.15
C ILE A 275 24.52 -6.31 65.30
N CYS A 276 24.07 -6.33 64.04
CA CYS A 276 24.02 -5.16 63.17
C CYS A 276 22.59 -4.98 62.66
N LYS A 277 22.06 -3.75 62.68
CA LYS A 277 20.69 -3.45 62.23
C LYS A 277 19.61 -4.35 62.86
N GLY A 278 19.80 -4.75 64.12
CA GLY A 278 18.89 -5.63 64.85
C GLY A 278 18.95 -7.13 64.48
N LYS A 279 19.78 -7.52 63.50
CA LYS A 279 20.05 -8.93 63.15
C LYS A 279 21.37 -9.40 63.74
N THR A 280 21.43 -10.66 64.19
CA THR A 280 22.68 -11.27 64.67
C THR A 280 23.55 -11.65 63.48
N ILE A 281 24.68 -10.96 63.32
CA ILE A 281 25.62 -11.17 62.22
C ILE A 281 26.73 -12.15 62.60
N GLY A 282 27.01 -12.32 63.90
CA GLY A 282 27.98 -13.29 64.40
C GLY A 282 27.61 -13.82 65.79
N HIS A 283 27.95 -15.08 66.08
CA HIS A 283 27.78 -15.70 67.40
C HIS A 283 28.96 -16.59 67.80
N CYS A 284 29.54 -16.34 68.98
CA CYS A 284 30.63 -17.14 69.54
C CYS A 284 30.34 -17.56 70.99
N ARG A 285 30.96 -18.66 71.44
CA ARG A 285 30.79 -19.19 72.80
C ARG A 285 32.12 -19.54 73.41
N ILE A 286 32.29 -19.25 74.70
CA ILE A 286 33.43 -19.71 75.49
C ILE A 286 32.94 -20.40 76.75
N ARG A 287 33.52 -21.56 77.06
CA ARG A 287 33.26 -22.30 78.31
C ARG A 287 34.42 -22.11 79.27
N LEU A 288 34.14 -21.54 80.43
CA LEU A 288 35.08 -21.44 81.53
C LEU A 288 34.84 -22.56 82.54
N ARG A 289 35.92 -23.16 83.05
CA ARG A 289 35.91 -24.22 84.07
C ARG A 289 36.11 -23.68 85.48
#